data_AF-A0A973SKU3-F1
#
_entry.id   AF-A0A973SKU3-F1
#
_cell.length_a   1.000
_cell.length_b   1.000
_cell.length_c   1.000
_cell.angle_alpha   90.00
_cell.angle_beta   90.00
_cell.angle_gamma   90.00
#
_symmetry.space_group_name_H-M   'P 1'
#
loop_
_entity.id
_entity.type
_entity.pdbx_description
1 polymer ?
#
loop_
_entity_poly.entity_id
_entity_poly.type
_entity_poly.pdbx_seq_one_letter_code
_entity_poly.pdbx_strand_id
1 'polypeptide(L)'
;MPFALYLLGLAVFAQGTSEFMLSGLTPDIARDLGVSVSAAGALTSAFAVGMVVGAPLTAVLGLRWPRRRALLAFLVVFVLVHVAGALTTSFPVLVAARVVGALANAGFLAVGLATATSMVAPDAKGRAASVLLGGITLACVVGVPAGALLGQALGWRAAFWAVALISLPALLAIPRPTPTPERSTQPATESGAGRSGARGELGVLRRPGLLVVMVLGALVNG
;
A
#
# COMPACT_ATOMS: atom_id res chain seq x y z
N MET A 1 -22.85 0.47 2.73
CA MET A 1 -21.53 1.01 2.36
C MET A 1 -21.36 0.89 0.86
N PRO A 2 -20.70 1.84 0.17
CA PRO A 2 -20.47 1.76 -1.27
C PRO A 2 -19.66 0.50 -1.63
N PHE A 3 -20.06 -0.24 -2.67
CA PHE A 3 -19.35 -1.45 -3.10
C PHE A 3 -17.87 -1.20 -3.44
N ALA A 4 -17.59 -0.06 -4.07
CA ALA A 4 -16.24 0.37 -4.40
C ALA A 4 -15.31 0.50 -3.16
N LEU A 5 -15.86 0.69 -1.96
CA LEU A 5 -15.07 0.71 -0.73
C LEU A 5 -14.48 -0.67 -0.41
N TYR A 6 -15.23 -1.75 -0.60
CA TYR A 6 -14.72 -3.11 -0.43
C TYR A 6 -13.64 -3.46 -1.45
N LEU A 7 -13.72 -2.91 -2.66
CA LEU A 7 -12.69 -3.07 -3.69
C LEU A 7 -11.40 -2.33 -3.35
N LEU A 8 -11.49 -1.14 -2.73
CA LEU A 8 -10.32 -0.48 -2.15
C LEU A 8 -9.74 -1.31 -0.99
N GLY A 9 -10.59 -1.88 -0.13
CA GLY A 9 -10.17 -2.81 0.92
C GLY A 9 -9.48 -4.06 0.37
N LEU A 10 -9.94 -4.60 -0.77
CA LEU A 10 -9.31 -5.73 -1.45
C LEU A 10 -7.91 -5.38 -1.99
N ALA A 11 -7.73 -4.19 -2.53
CA ALA A 11 -6.40 -3.71 -2.93
C ALA A 11 -5.47 -3.60 -1.71
N VAL A 12 -5.94 -3.01 -0.61
CA VAL A 12 -5.20 -2.93 0.65
C VAL A 12 -4.87 -4.33 1.20
N PHE A 13 -5.77 -5.30 1.06
CA PHE A 13 -5.51 -6.70 1.39
C PHE A 13 -4.37 -7.30 0.54
N ALA A 14 -4.39 -7.10 -0.78
CA ALA A 14 -3.33 -7.59 -1.66
C ALA A 14 -1.96 -6.94 -1.31
N GLN A 15 -1.98 -5.64 -1.02
CA GLN A 15 -0.81 -4.87 -0.63
C GLN A 15 -0.24 -5.32 0.72
N GLY A 16 -1.07 -5.49 1.74
CA GLY A 16 -0.64 -6.06 3.02
C GLY A 16 -0.13 -7.48 2.88
N THR A 17 -0.74 -8.28 2.01
CA THR A 17 -0.28 -9.66 1.77
C THR A 17 1.13 -9.66 1.20
N SER A 18 1.40 -8.82 0.19
CA SER A 18 2.73 -8.62 -0.38
C SER A 18 3.78 -8.16 0.63
N GLU A 19 3.39 -7.25 1.53
CA GLU A 19 4.28 -6.70 2.54
C GLU A 19 4.82 -7.80 3.45
N PHE A 20 3.93 -8.64 3.97
CA PHE A 20 4.24 -9.54 5.08
C PHE A 20 4.52 -10.99 4.65
N MET A 21 3.96 -11.48 3.53
CA MET A 21 4.15 -12.88 3.07
C MET A 21 5.62 -13.23 2.82
N LEU A 22 6.45 -12.23 2.51
CA LEU A 22 7.84 -12.42 2.12
C LEU A 22 8.69 -13.05 3.24
N SER A 23 8.33 -12.78 4.50
CA SER A 23 8.97 -13.40 5.67
C SER A 23 9.01 -14.93 5.55
N GLY A 24 7.89 -15.55 5.15
CA GLY A 24 7.78 -17.00 4.94
C GLY A 24 8.42 -17.52 3.65
N LEU A 25 8.73 -16.64 2.69
CA LEU A 25 9.32 -16.98 1.40
C LEU A 25 10.85 -16.79 1.37
N THR A 26 11.41 -16.14 2.39
CA THR A 26 12.83 -15.72 2.44
C THR A 26 13.82 -16.87 2.18
N PRO A 27 13.68 -18.05 2.82
CA PRO A 27 14.61 -19.16 2.59
C PRO A 27 14.58 -19.69 1.14
N ASP A 28 13.40 -19.72 0.53
CA ASP A 28 13.24 -20.22 -0.84
C ASP A 28 13.76 -19.23 -1.87
N ILE A 29 13.54 -17.93 -1.66
CA ILE A 29 14.13 -16.85 -2.48
C ILE A 29 15.67 -16.90 -2.39
N ALA A 30 16.22 -17.07 -1.19
CA ALA A 30 17.66 -17.15 -0.98
C ALA A 30 18.27 -18.33 -1.76
N ARG A 31 17.65 -19.51 -1.66
CA ARG A 31 18.08 -20.71 -2.38
C ARG A 31 18.01 -20.54 -3.90
N ASP A 32 16.91 -20.01 -4.40
CA ASP A 32 16.64 -19.88 -5.84
C ASP A 32 17.54 -18.82 -6.51
N LEU A 33 17.84 -17.71 -5.81
CA LEU A 33 18.67 -16.63 -6.33
C LEU A 33 20.15 -16.73 -5.95
N GLY A 34 20.55 -17.79 -5.23
CA GLY A 34 21.94 -18.02 -4.83
C GLY A 34 22.50 -16.98 -3.87
N VAL A 35 21.65 -16.39 -3.01
CA VAL A 35 22.05 -15.39 -1.99
C VAL A 35 21.90 -15.97 -0.59
N SER A 36 22.55 -15.37 0.42
CA SER A 36 22.34 -15.79 1.80
C SER A 36 20.93 -15.44 2.29
N VAL A 37 20.43 -16.18 3.28
CA VAL A 37 19.14 -15.88 3.94
C VAL A 37 19.18 -14.48 4.57
N SER A 38 20.34 -14.07 5.12
CA SER A 38 20.53 -12.71 5.64
C SER A 38 20.40 -11.64 4.57
N ALA A 39 20.94 -11.86 3.37
CA ALA A 39 20.78 -10.95 2.25
C ALA A 39 19.31 -10.90 1.79
N ALA A 40 18.63 -12.05 1.69
CA ALA A 40 17.22 -12.10 1.33
C ALA A 40 16.31 -11.34 2.32
N GLY A 41 16.69 -11.28 3.61
CA GLY A 41 16.04 -10.43 4.61
C GLY A 41 16.02 -8.93 4.26
N ALA A 42 16.97 -8.45 3.43
CA ALA A 42 16.99 -7.07 2.96
C ALA A 42 15.77 -6.70 2.11
N LEU A 43 15.02 -7.66 1.57
CA LEU A 43 13.78 -7.40 0.84
C LEU A 43 12.67 -6.82 1.73
N THR A 44 12.64 -7.22 3.00
CA THR A 44 11.73 -6.64 4.01
C THR A 44 12.17 -5.24 4.36
N SER A 45 13.48 -5.04 4.62
CA SER A 45 14.04 -3.72 4.90
C SER A 45 13.85 -2.74 3.74
N ALA A 46 14.03 -3.19 2.49
CA ALA A 46 13.81 -2.38 1.29
C ALA A 46 12.35 -1.92 1.18
N PHE A 47 11.39 -2.78 1.52
CA PHE A 47 9.98 -2.40 1.57
C PHE A 47 9.72 -1.36 2.68
N ALA A 48 10.27 -1.57 3.87
CA ALA A 48 10.13 -0.62 4.98
C ALA A 48 10.70 0.77 4.62
N VAL A 49 11.88 0.83 4.00
CA VAL A 49 12.48 2.06 3.49
C VAL A 49 11.56 2.72 2.45
N GLY A 50 11.04 1.94 1.51
CA GLY A 50 10.10 2.44 0.51
C GLY A 50 8.80 2.99 1.12
N MET A 51 8.28 2.39 2.19
CA MET A 51 7.10 2.90 2.90
C MET A 51 7.40 4.24 3.60
N VAL A 52 8.54 4.32 4.29
CA VAL A 52 8.98 5.54 5.00
C VAL A 52 9.19 6.70 4.04
N VAL A 53 9.80 6.45 2.88
CA VAL A 53 10.02 7.47 1.84
C VAL A 53 8.73 7.75 1.05
N GLY A 54 7.89 6.74 0.86
CA GLY A 54 6.67 6.83 0.05
C GLY A 54 5.62 7.74 0.67
N ALA A 55 5.43 7.69 1.98
CA ALA A 55 4.46 8.54 2.67
C ALA A 55 4.66 10.06 2.38
N PRO A 56 5.85 10.67 2.61
CA PRO A 56 6.06 12.09 2.31
C PRO A 56 6.06 12.39 0.81
N LEU A 57 6.61 11.49 -0.02
CA LEU A 57 6.64 11.68 -1.47
C LEU A 57 5.22 11.77 -2.04
N THR A 58 4.34 10.89 -1.55
CA THR A 58 2.95 10.80 -2.00
C THR A 58 2.07 11.88 -1.41
N ALA A 59 2.39 12.43 -0.23
CA ALA A 59 1.76 13.64 0.29
C ALA A 59 2.05 14.86 -0.62
N VAL A 60 3.31 15.04 -1.04
CA VAL A 60 3.72 16.14 -1.93
C VAL A 60 3.14 15.98 -3.35
N LEU A 61 3.17 14.76 -3.91
CA LEU A 61 2.69 14.49 -5.28
C LEU A 61 1.16 14.36 -5.36
N GLY A 62 0.53 13.80 -4.32
CA GLY A 62 -0.89 13.46 -4.27
C GLY A 62 -1.83 14.67 -4.25
N LEU A 63 -1.34 15.86 -3.87
CA LEU A 63 -2.11 17.09 -3.90
C LEU A 63 -2.43 17.60 -5.31
N ARG A 64 -1.74 17.11 -6.35
CA ARG A 64 -1.85 17.65 -7.71
C ARG A 64 -2.70 16.81 -8.66
N TRP A 65 -3.01 15.57 -8.30
CA TRP A 65 -3.66 14.62 -9.22
C TRP A 65 -5.10 14.33 -8.78
N PRO A 66 -6.05 14.15 -9.73
CA PRO A 66 -7.36 13.62 -9.40
C PRO A 66 -7.23 12.27 -8.68
N ARG A 67 -7.90 12.10 -7.54
CA ARG A 67 -7.77 10.91 -6.66
C ARG A 67 -7.86 9.59 -7.43
N ARG A 68 -8.81 9.48 -8.35
CA ARG A 68 -9.01 8.31 -9.21
C ARG A 68 -7.78 7.99 -10.08
N ARG A 69 -7.13 9.00 -10.66
CA ARG A 69 -5.91 8.81 -11.47
C ARG A 69 -4.73 8.38 -10.59
N ALA A 70 -4.60 8.95 -9.40
CA ALA A 70 -3.56 8.56 -8.46
C ALA A 70 -3.73 7.10 -8.00
N LEU A 71 -4.94 6.70 -7.59
CA LEU A 71 -5.23 5.31 -7.19
C LEU A 71 -4.93 4.32 -8.31
N LEU A 72 -5.32 4.62 -9.55
CA LEU A 72 -4.98 3.79 -10.71
C LEU A 72 -3.49 3.70 -10.95
N ALA A 73 -2.78 4.84 -10.94
CA ALA A 73 -1.34 4.85 -11.17
C ALA A 73 -0.59 4.01 -10.13
N PHE A 74 -0.90 4.18 -8.85
CA PHE A 74 -0.28 3.38 -7.79
C PHE A 74 -0.59 1.90 -7.92
N LEU A 75 -1.85 1.53 -8.18
CA LEU A 75 -2.23 0.14 -8.30
C LEU A 75 -1.62 -0.53 -9.55
N VAL A 76 -1.53 0.19 -10.68
CA VAL A 76 -0.83 -0.29 -11.89
C VAL A 76 0.65 -0.51 -11.60
N VAL A 77 1.33 0.46 -10.99
CA VAL A 77 2.74 0.33 -10.62
C VAL A 77 2.94 -0.86 -9.68
N PHE A 78 2.07 -1.01 -8.68
CA PHE A 78 2.09 -2.14 -7.76
C PHE A 78 1.96 -3.48 -8.49
N VAL A 79 1.01 -3.62 -9.42
CA VAL A 79 0.86 -4.85 -10.21
C VAL A 79 2.10 -5.11 -11.07
N LEU A 80 2.63 -4.09 -11.76
CA LEU A 80 3.80 -4.24 -12.64
C LEU A 80 5.05 -4.69 -11.87
N VAL A 81 5.30 -4.15 -10.68
CA VAL A 81 6.47 -4.59 -9.88
C VAL A 81 6.30 -6.02 -9.36
N HIS A 82 5.07 -6.48 -9.12
CA HIS A 82 4.81 -7.87 -8.75
C HIS A 82 5.02 -8.82 -9.92
N VAL A 83 4.57 -8.44 -11.11
CA VAL A 83 4.86 -9.19 -12.35
C VAL A 83 6.37 -9.24 -12.60
N ALA A 84 7.07 -8.12 -12.45
CA ALA A 84 8.53 -8.08 -12.55
C ALA A 84 9.20 -8.98 -11.49
N GLY A 85 8.72 -8.95 -10.24
CA GLY A 85 9.19 -9.81 -9.16
C GLY A 85 8.93 -11.31 -9.42
N ALA A 86 7.83 -11.65 -10.08
CA ALA A 86 7.53 -13.03 -10.46
C ALA A 86 8.39 -13.54 -11.62
N LEU A 87 8.80 -12.65 -12.53
CA LEU A 87 9.58 -13.00 -13.72
C LEU A 87 11.09 -12.88 -13.53
N THR A 88 11.55 -12.07 -12.57
CA THR A 88 12.98 -11.81 -12.38
C THR A 88 13.74 -13.03 -11.89
N THR A 89 14.99 -13.17 -12.32
CA THR A 89 16.00 -14.09 -11.78
C THR A 89 17.12 -13.33 -11.06
N SER A 90 16.93 -12.02 -10.85
CA SER A 90 17.93 -11.11 -10.30
C SER A 90 17.49 -10.55 -8.94
N PHE A 91 18.31 -10.80 -7.91
CA PHE A 91 18.07 -10.30 -6.56
C PHE A 91 18.01 -8.76 -6.46
N PRO A 92 18.93 -7.99 -7.08
CA PRO A 92 18.82 -6.52 -7.12
C PRO A 92 17.51 -6.00 -7.74
N VAL A 93 17.01 -6.66 -8.79
CA VAL A 93 15.71 -6.29 -9.41
C VAL A 93 14.58 -6.52 -8.40
N LEU A 94 14.64 -7.59 -7.63
CA LEU A 94 13.67 -7.88 -6.58
C LEU A 94 13.71 -6.82 -5.47
N VAL A 95 14.91 -6.42 -5.01
CA VAL A 95 15.08 -5.32 -4.05
C VAL A 95 14.48 -4.01 -4.59
N ALA A 96 14.76 -3.65 -5.85
CA ALA A 96 14.19 -2.47 -6.46
C ALA A 96 12.66 -2.55 -6.56
N ALA A 97 12.12 -3.71 -6.96
CA ALA A 97 10.68 -3.96 -7.02
C ALA A 97 10.02 -3.79 -5.64
N ARG A 98 10.67 -4.20 -4.55
CA ARG A 98 10.19 -3.97 -3.17
C ARG A 98 10.08 -2.48 -2.84
N VAL A 99 11.12 -1.70 -3.15
CA VAL A 99 11.11 -0.25 -2.91
C VAL A 99 9.99 0.42 -3.70
N VAL A 100 9.89 0.14 -5.01
CA VAL A 100 8.86 0.76 -5.87
C VAL A 100 7.45 0.31 -5.47
N GLY A 101 7.28 -0.98 -5.12
CA GLY A 101 6.01 -1.50 -4.62
C GLY A 101 5.58 -0.84 -3.31
N ALA A 102 6.51 -0.60 -2.40
CA ALA A 102 6.26 0.10 -1.15
C ALA A 102 5.88 1.58 -1.36
N LEU A 103 6.56 2.28 -2.29
CA LEU A 103 6.19 3.65 -2.67
C LEU A 103 4.75 3.71 -3.21
N ALA A 104 4.40 2.77 -4.09
CA ALA A 104 3.04 2.64 -4.62
C ALA A 104 2.03 2.31 -3.51
N ASN A 105 2.38 1.41 -2.60
CA ASN A 105 1.55 1.02 -1.46
C ASN A 105 1.22 2.22 -0.56
N ALA A 106 2.25 2.97 -0.15
CA ALA A 106 2.10 4.15 0.69
C ALA A 106 1.17 5.20 0.05
N GLY A 107 1.37 5.47 -1.24
CA GLY A 107 0.55 6.44 -1.98
C GLY A 107 -0.90 5.99 -2.15
N PHE A 108 -1.10 4.70 -2.46
CA PHE A 108 -2.44 4.14 -2.57
C PHE A 108 -3.18 4.22 -1.23
N LEU A 109 -2.53 3.89 -0.11
CA LEU A 109 -3.15 3.97 1.22
C LEU A 109 -3.54 5.40 1.58
N ALA A 110 -2.66 6.37 1.34
CA ALA A 110 -2.92 7.79 1.62
C ALA A 110 -4.13 8.32 0.85
N VAL A 111 -4.15 8.11 -0.48
CA VAL A 111 -5.26 8.55 -1.34
C VAL A 111 -6.52 7.70 -1.11
N GLY A 112 -6.35 6.41 -0.83
CA GLY A 112 -7.42 5.44 -0.61
C GLY A 112 -8.23 5.76 0.63
N LEU A 113 -7.57 6.13 1.73
CA LEU A 113 -8.25 6.52 2.98
C LEU A 113 -9.03 7.82 2.81
N ALA A 114 -8.43 8.83 2.17
CA ALA A 114 -9.10 10.08 1.84
C ALA A 114 -10.30 9.87 0.91
N THR A 115 -10.17 8.93 -0.04
CA THR A 115 -11.26 8.57 -0.96
C THR A 115 -12.38 7.84 -0.22
N ALA A 116 -12.07 6.77 0.53
CA ALA A 116 -13.05 5.97 1.27
C ALA A 116 -13.89 6.82 2.24
N THR A 117 -13.24 7.72 2.99
CA THR A 117 -13.93 8.62 3.93
C THR A 117 -14.76 9.72 3.26
N SER A 118 -14.48 10.06 2.00
CA SER A 118 -15.29 11.00 1.21
C SER A 118 -16.50 10.36 0.52
N MET A 119 -16.54 9.03 0.42
CA MET A 119 -17.64 8.30 -0.22
C MET A 119 -18.84 8.06 0.71
N VAL A 120 -18.73 8.47 1.98
CA VAL A 120 -19.72 8.19 3.02
C VAL A 120 -20.08 9.46 3.78
N ALA A 121 -21.21 9.45 4.47
CA ALA A 121 -21.61 10.53 5.37
C ALA A 121 -20.66 10.64 6.58
N PRO A 122 -20.56 11.83 7.23
CA PRO A 122 -19.60 12.08 8.32
C PRO A 122 -19.64 11.07 9.47
N ASP A 123 -20.83 10.62 9.84
CA ASP A 123 -21.10 9.60 10.87
C ASP A 123 -20.59 8.20 10.51
N ALA A 124 -20.39 7.92 9.22
CA ALA A 124 -19.93 6.64 8.71
C ALA A 124 -18.43 6.60 8.37
N LYS A 125 -17.68 7.71 8.54
CA LYS A 125 -16.24 7.80 8.20
C LYS A 125 -15.37 6.78 8.95
N GLY A 126 -15.64 6.58 10.24
CA GLY A 126 -14.93 5.57 11.04
C GLY A 126 -15.08 4.17 10.45
N ARG A 127 -16.33 3.77 10.13
CA ARG A 127 -16.61 2.47 9.50
C ARG A 127 -15.97 2.36 8.11
N ALA A 128 -15.94 3.44 7.32
CA ALA A 128 -15.27 3.45 6.02
C ALA A 128 -13.77 3.21 6.14
N ALA A 129 -13.11 3.86 7.10
CA ALA A 129 -11.71 3.61 7.41
C ALA A 129 -11.51 2.17 7.90
N SER A 130 -12.38 1.65 8.77
CA SER A 130 -12.30 0.27 9.25
C SER A 130 -12.43 -0.77 8.15
N VAL A 131 -13.32 -0.57 7.16
CA VAL A 131 -13.44 -1.53 6.03
C VAL A 131 -12.19 -1.47 5.14
N LEU A 132 -11.64 -0.28 4.89
CA LEU A 132 -10.41 -0.14 4.10
C LEU A 132 -9.21 -0.78 4.81
N LEU A 133 -8.94 -0.36 6.04
CA LEU A 133 -7.81 -0.83 6.85
C LEU A 133 -7.99 -2.28 7.33
N GLY A 134 -9.23 -2.76 7.42
CA GLY A 134 -9.53 -4.16 7.64
C GLY A 134 -8.94 -5.08 6.57
N GLY A 135 -8.64 -4.56 5.38
CA GLY A 135 -7.83 -5.26 4.38
C GLY A 135 -6.46 -5.68 4.91
N ILE A 136 -5.78 -4.84 5.69
CA ILE A 136 -4.47 -5.15 6.30
C ILE A 136 -4.64 -6.28 7.32
N THR A 137 -5.67 -6.20 8.17
CA THR A 137 -5.96 -7.25 9.15
C THR A 137 -6.22 -8.60 8.47
N LEU A 138 -7.06 -8.61 7.43
CA LEU A 138 -7.33 -9.82 6.65
C LEU A 138 -6.06 -10.33 5.95
N ALA A 139 -5.18 -9.44 5.51
CA ALA A 139 -3.90 -9.83 4.92
C ALA A 139 -3.06 -10.60 5.93
N CYS A 140 -2.89 -10.09 7.15
CA CYS A 140 -2.12 -10.78 8.19
C CYS A 140 -2.73 -12.14 8.58
N VAL A 141 -4.06 -12.24 8.64
CA VAL A 141 -4.75 -13.47 9.08
C VAL A 141 -4.82 -14.52 7.97
N VAL A 142 -5.09 -14.11 6.73
CA VAL A 142 -5.38 -15.03 5.61
C VAL A 142 -4.33 -14.93 4.52
N GLY A 143 -4.03 -13.71 4.08
CA GLY A 143 -3.14 -13.47 2.93
C GLY A 143 -1.72 -13.97 3.17
N VAL A 144 -1.14 -13.68 4.34
CA VAL A 144 0.24 -14.04 4.70
C VAL A 144 0.43 -15.55 4.78
N PRO A 145 -0.39 -16.31 5.54
CA PRO A 145 -0.32 -17.77 5.52
C PRO A 145 -0.57 -18.35 4.13
N ALA A 146 -1.56 -17.85 3.40
CA ALA A 146 -1.87 -18.34 2.05
C ALA A 146 -0.70 -18.11 1.08
N GLY A 147 -0.05 -16.94 1.13
CA GLY A 147 1.12 -16.62 0.33
C GLY A 147 2.31 -17.52 0.65
N ALA A 148 2.56 -17.80 1.93
CA ALA A 148 3.61 -18.72 2.35
C ALA A 148 3.34 -20.16 1.90
N LEU A 149 2.12 -20.67 2.11
CA LEU A 149 1.72 -22.01 1.67
C LEU A 149 1.79 -22.17 0.14
N LEU A 150 1.35 -21.15 -0.59
CA LEU A 150 1.44 -21.12 -2.05
C LEU A 150 2.90 -21.14 -2.52
N GLY A 151 3.76 -20.40 -1.81
CA GLY A 151 5.20 -20.39 -2.06
C GLY A 151 5.87 -21.75 -1.83
N GLN A 152 5.46 -22.46 -0.78
CA GLN A 152 5.97 -23.82 -0.50
C GLN A 152 5.50 -24.83 -1.55
N ALA A 153 4.24 -24.73 -2.01
CA ALA A 153 3.65 -25.69 -2.93
C ALA A 153 4.06 -25.48 -4.39
N LEU A 154 4.10 -24.24 -4.85
CA LEU A 154 4.29 -23.87 -6.28
C LEU A 154 5.52 -22.99 -6.53
N GLY A 155 6.33 -22.75 -5.49
CA GLY A 155 7.47 -21.84 -5.53
C GLY A 155 7.08 -20.40 -5.21
N TRP A 156 8.03 -19.64 -4.64
CA TRP A 156 7.82 -18.27 -4.15
C TRP A 156 7.28 -17.31 -5.23
N ARG A 157 7.57 -17.55 -6.51
CA ARG A 157 7.03 -16.77 -7.65
C ARG A 157 5.51 -16.83 -7.75
N ALA A 158 4.90 -17.95 -7.36
CA ALA A 158 3.45 -18.10 -7.38
C ALA A 158 2.75 -17.11 -6.44
N ALA A 159 3.38 -16.77 -5.30
CA ALA A 159 2.86 -15.76 -4.37
C ALA A 159 2.84 -14.35 -5.00
N PHE A 160 3.86 -13.99 -5.79
CA PHE A 160 3.89 -12.72 -6.52
C PHE A 160 2.79 -12.65 -7.59
N TRP A 161 2.59 -13.74 -8.33
CA TRP A 161 1.49 -13.85 -9.29
C TRP A 161 0.11 -13.75 -8.62
N ALA A 162 -0.08 -14.42 -7.48
CA ALA A 162 -1.33 -14.37 -6.73
C ALA A 162 -1.66 -12.94 -6.29
N VAL A 163 -0.70 -12.20 -5.75
CA VAL A 163 -0.89 -10.79 -5.38
C VAL A 163 -1.27 -9.93 -6.59
N ALA A 164 -0.60 -10.11 -7.73
CA ALA A 164 -0.93 -9.39 -8.96
C ALA A 164 -2.37 -9.68 -9.43
N LEU A 165 -2.80 -10.94 -9.40
CA LEU A 165 -4.14 -11.37 -9.78
C LEU A 165 -5.23 -10.85 -8.83
N ILE A 166 -5.00 -10.92 -7.51
CA ILE A 166 -5.93 -10.41 -6.49
C ILE A 166 -6.12 -8.89 -6.60
N SER A 167 -5.15 -8.17 -7.16
CA SER A 167 -5.22 -6.73 -7.37
C SER A 167 -6.09 -6.32 -8.58
N LEU A 168 -6.33 -7.24 -9.53
CA LEU A 168 -7.05 -6.93 -10.78
C LEU A 168 -8.50 -6.49 -10.58
N PRO A 169 -9.32 -7.09 -9.69
CA PRO A 169 -10.68 -6.63 -9.47
C PRO A 169 -10.76 -5.17 -9.03
N ALA A 170 -9.84 -4.73 -8.16
CA ALA A 170 -9.75 -3.32 -7.75
C ALA A 170 -9.31 -2.44 -8.94
N LEU A 171 -8.34 -2.89 -9.73
CA LEU A 171 -7.85 -2.18 -10.91
C LEU A 171 -8.92 -1.98 -11.98
N LEU A 172 -9.81 -2.96 -12.17
CA LEU A 172 -10.92 -2.90 -13.12
C LEU A 172 -12.10 -2.08 -12.61
N ALA A 173 -12.21 -1.89 -11.30
CA ALA A 173 -13.33 -1.18 -10.70
C ALA A 173 -13.09 0.33 -10.53
N ILE A 174 -11.87 0.75 -10.18
CA ILE A 174 -11.53 2.18 -10.04
C ILE A 174 -11.81 3.01 -11.32
N PRO A 175 -11.67 2.49 -12.56
CA PRO A 175 -12.04 3.20 -13.77
C PRO A 175 -13.55 3.34 -14.00
N ARG A 176 -14.41 2.62 -13.29
CA ARG A 176 -15.85 2.70 -13.57
C ARG A 176 -16.45 3.91 -12.86
N PRO A 177 -17.34 4.68 -13.53
CA PRO A 177 -18.10 5.73 -12.86
C PRO A 177 -18.90 5.10 -11.73
N THR A 178 -18.58 5.43 -10.48
CA THR A 178 -19.43 5.05 -9.36
C THR A 178 -20.64 5.98 -9.38
N PRO A 179 -21.88 5.46 -9.38
CA PRO A 179 -23.07 6.28 -9.15
C PRO A 179 -23.04 6.70 -7.69
N THR A 180 -22.35 7.78 -7.39
CA THR A 180 -22.45 8.50 -6.12
C THR A 180 -23.11 9.82 -6.44
N PRO A 181 -24.15 10.22 -5.68
CA PRO A 181 -24.84 11.48 -5.93
C PRO A 181 -23.80 12.60 -5.93
N GLU A 182 -23.79 13.38 -6.99
CA GLU A 182 -23.12 14.68 -7.05
C GLU A 182 -23.71 15.55 -5.94
N ARG A 183 -23.22 15.41 -4.71
CA ARG A 183 -23.21 16.54 -3.79
C ARG A 183 -22.01 17.37 -4.15
N SER A 184 -22.27 18.20 -5.15
CA SER A 184 -21.92 19.62 -5.16
C SER A 184 -20.49 19.93 -4.71
N THR A 185 -19.68 20.36 -5.68
CA THR A 185 -18.97 21.65 -5.66
C THR A 185 -19.25 22.46 -4.39
N GLN A 186 -18.63 22.10 -3.28
CA GLN A 186 -18.52 22.97 -2.14
C GLN A 186 -17.20 23.69 -2.37
N PRO A 187 -17.21 25.03 -2.54
CA PRO A 187 -15.97 25.79 -2.61
C PRO A 187 -15.14 25.41 -1.39
N ALA A 188 -13.83 25.31 -1.58
CA ALA A 188 -12.90 25.19 -0.47
C ALA A 188 -13.15 26.35 0.50
N THR A 189 -13.97 26.12 1.53
CA THR A 189 -13.94 26.93 2.73
C THR A 189 -12.62 26.59 3.39
N GLU A 190 -11.65 27.42 3.01
CA GLU A 190 -10.45 27.75 3.74
C GLU A 190 -10.70 27.60 5.24
N SER A 191 -10.23 26.48 5.78
CA SER A 191 -10.00 26.31 7.20
C SER A 191 -8.57 25.79 7.34
N GLY A 192 -7.63 26.74 7.26
CA GLY A 192 -6.33 26.65 7.91
C GLY A 192 -5.22 25.79 7.28
N ALA A 193 -5.43 25.11 6.15
CA ALA A 193 -4.35 24.40 5.45
C ALA A 193 -3.58 25.35 4.49
N GLY A 194 -3.13 26.48 5.01
CA GLY A 194 -2.28 27.41 4.29
C GLY A 194 -0.91 26.79 4.00
N ARG A 195 -0.65 26.49 2.73
CA ARG A 195 0.72 26.48 2.15
C ARG A 195 1.76 25.64 2.90
N SER A 196 1.42 24.46 3.42
CA SER A 196 2.45 23.50 3.85
C SER A 196 3.11 22.90 2.60
N GLY A 197 3.98 23.67 1.93
CA GLY A 197 4.98 23.09 1.04
C GLY A 197 5.81 22.06 1.80
N ALA A 198 6.58 21.21 1.12
CA ALA A 198 7.36 20.13 1.72
C ALA A 198 8.10 20.50 3.04
N ARG A 199 8.51 21.77 3.21
CA ARG A 199 9.09 22.32 4.46
C ARG A 199 8.14 22.34 5.67
N GLY A 200 6.85 22.60 5.46
CA GLY A 200 5.82 22.56 6.50
C GLY A 200 5.50 21.14 6.97
N GLU A 201 5.43 20.17 6.06
CA GLU A 201 5.27 18.76 6.41
C GLU A 201 6.52 18.18 7.10
N LEU A 202 7.74 18.55 6.66
CA LEU A 202 8.97 18.20 7.38
C LEU A 202 9.02 18.84 8.78
N GLY A 203 8.44 20.04 8.96
CA GLY A 203 8.31 20.68 10.28
C GLY A 203 7.36 19.94 11.22
N VAL A 204 6.36 19.24 10.68
CA VAL A 204 5.42 18.41 11.46
C VAL A 204 6.11 17.17 12.00
N LEU A 205 7.05 16.56 11.26
CA LEU A 205 7.89 15.46 11.75
C LEU A 205 8.79 15.84 12.94
N ARG A 206 9.06 17.13 13.14
CA ARG A 206 9.84 17.63 14.29
C ARG A 206 8.99 17.87 15.54
N ARG A 207 7.67 17.62 15.50
CA ARG A 207 6.82 17.78 16.67
C ARG A 207 7.05 16.64 17.67
N PRO A 208 7.27 16.94 18.96
CA PRO A 208 7.61 15.92 19.96
C PRO A 208 6.52 14.86 20.12
N GLY A 209 5.23 15.23 20.03
CA GLY A 209 4.13 14.27 20.08
C GLY A 209 4.11 13.29 18.89
N LEU A 210 4.52 13.73 17.70
CA LEU A 210 4.62 12.86 16.52
C LEU A 210 5.85 11.96 16.59
N LEU A 211 6.98 12.48 17.10
CA LEU A 211 8.17 11.66 17.35
C LEU A 211 7.88 10.55 18.35
N VAL A 212 7.15 10.83 19.42
CA VAL A 212 6.72 9.81 20.39
C VAL A 212 5.84 8.76 19.72
N VAL A 213 4.86 9.17 18.89
CA VAL A 213 3.99 8.22 18.16
C VAL A 213 4.78 7.41 17.12
N MET A 214 5.74 8.02 16.44
CA MET A 214 6.61 7.32 15.47
C MET A 214 7.53 6.33 16.16
N VAL A 215 8.13 6.70 17.29
CA VAL A 215 8.98 5.81 18.10
C VAL A 215 8.16 4.67 18.70
N LEU A 216 6.98 4.95 19.27
CA LEU A 216 6.07 3.91 19.74
C LEU A 216 5.64 2.99 18.59
N GLY A 217 5.28 3.55 17.44
CA GLY A 217 4.93 2.77 16.25
C GLY A 217 6.09 1.89 15.79
N ALA A 218 7.31 2.40 15.77
CA ALA A 218 8.50 1.64 15.41
C ALA A 218 8.84 0.56 16.45
N LEU A 219 8.64 0.82 17.74
CA LEU A 219 8.89 -0.15 18.82
C LEU A 219 7.82 -1.23 18.91
N VAL A 220 6.57 -0.92 18.59
CA VAL A 220 5.46 -1.88 18.62
C VAL A 220 5.46 -2.79 17.38
N ASN A 221 5.95 -2.31 16.23
CA ASN A 221 5.95 -3.05 14.97
C ASN A 221 7.34 -3.52 14.50
N GLY A 222 8.39 -3.31 15.31
CA GLY A 222 9.78 -3.68 15.03
C GLY A 222 10.17 -5.03 15.60
#